data_AF-A0ABD6WC35-F1
#
_entry.id   AF-A0ABD6WC35-F1
#
_cell.length_a   1.000
_cell.length_b   1.000
_cell.length_c   1.000
_cell.angle_alpha   90.00
_cell.angle_beta   90.00
_cell.angle_gamma   90.00
#
_symmetry.space_group_name_H-M   'P 1'
#
loop_
_entity.id
_entity.type
_entity.pdbx_description
1 polymer ?
#
loop_
_entity_poly.entity_id
_entity_poly.type
_entity_poly.pdbx_seq_one_letter_code
_entity_poly.pdbx_strand_id
1 'polypeptide(L)'
;MRHSSCSEEHALEVFHAFTQPGERYTSRTTLLAQAEASCEPEFGAVMGIAYGDSALEYRSMVPSEVGWRHGDRTIVCAVFDPADASTTGSLVGSVR
;
A
#
# COMPACT_ATOMS: atom_id res chain seq x y z
N MET A 1 -2.43 -12.75 4.83
CA MET A 1 -3.10 -11.50 5.24
C MET A 1 -4.60 -11.75 5.17
N ARG A 2 -5.36 -11.50 6.24
CA ARG A 2 -6.82 -11.62 6.21
C ARG A 2 -7.36 -10.30 5.67
N HIS A 3 -8.03 -10.35 4.51
CA HIS A 3 -8.74 -9.19 3.97
C HIS A 3 -10.08 -9.08 4.72
N SER A 4 -10.25 -8.01 5.49
CA SER A 4 -11.52 -7.64 6.11
C SER A 4 -12.25 -6.64 5.22
N SER A 5 -13.58 -6.60 5.33
CA SER A 5 -14.36 -5.56 4.66
C SER A 5 -13.98 -4.20 5.23
N CYS A 6 -13.99 -3.14 4.41
CA CYS A 6 -13.85 -1.77 4.91
C CYS A 6 -14.95 -1.41 5.91
N SER A 7 -16.11 -2.08 5.87
CA SER A 7 -17.19 -1.89 6.85
C SER A 7 -16.89 -2.47 8.24
N GLU A 8 -15.80 -3.22 8.38
CA GLU A 8 -15.28 -3.68 9.67
C GLU A 8 -14.12 -2.77 10.09
N GLU A 9 -13.82 -2.73 11.40
CA GLU A 9 -12.67 -1.99 11.90
C GLU A 9 -11.37 -2.51 11.28
N HIS A 10 -10.54 -1.61 10.76
CA HIS A 10 -9.23 -1.93 10.22
C HIS A 10 -8.25 -0.76 10.37
N ALA A 11 -6.95 -1.07 10.38
CA ALA A 11 -5.88 -0.07 10.51
C ALA A 11 -5.23 0.29 9.17
N LEU A 12 -5.50 -0.48 8.11
CA LEU A 12 -4.97 -0.26 6.77
C LEU A 12 -5.99 -0.59 5.73
N GLU A 13 -6.09 0.28 4.73
CA GLU A 13 -6.85 0.02 3.53
C GLU A 13 -5.92 -0.06 2.33
N VAL A 14 -5.99 -1.17 1.59
CA VAL A 14 -5.19 -1.35 0.39
C VAL A 14 -5.81 -0.54 -0.74
N PHE A 15 -5.05 0.38 -1.34
CA PHE A 15 -5.51 1.17 -2.49
C PHE A 15 -4.82 0.74 -3.80
N HIS A 16 -3.67 0.09 -3.71
CA HIS A 16 -2.93 -0.38 -4.88
C HIS A 16 -2.15 -1.66 -4.58
N ALA A 17 -2.07 -2.55 -5.57
CA ALA A 17 -1.26 -3.75 -5.51
C ALA A 17 -0.78 -4.15 -6.90
N PHE A 18 0.49 -4.52 -7.02
CA PHE A 18 1.09 -4.86 -8.31
C PHE A 18 2.19 -5.90 -8.18
N THR A 19 2.38 -6.67 -9.24
CA THR A 19 3.33 -7.78 -9.27
C THR A 19 4.68 -7.35 -9.84
N GLN A 20 5.77 -7.68 -9.15
CA GLN A 20 7.13 -7.44 -9.62
C GLN A 20 7.58 -8.52 -10.61
N PRO A 21 8.18 -8.12 -11.75
CA PRO A 21 8.75 -9.08 -12.68
C PRO A 21 10.06 -9.67 -12.14
N GLY A 22 10.48 -10.78 -12.74
CA GLY A 22 11.79 -11.38 -12.50
C GLY A 22 11.75 -12.67 -11.68
N GLU A 23 12.72 -13.53 -11.96
CA GLU A 23 12.84 -14.83 -11.30
C GLU A 23 13.59 -14.75 -9.97
N ARG A 24 14.62 -13.90 -9.89
CA ARG A 24 15.49 -13.75 -8.72
C ARG A 24 15.10 -12.54 -7.89
N TYR A 25 15.19 -12.69 -6.57
CA TYR A 25 15.02 -11.56 -5.65
C TYR A 25 16.12 -10.54 -5.87
N THR A 26 15.74 -9.26 -5.96
CA THR A 26 16.69 -8.14 -6.05
C THR A 26 17.17 -7.77 -4.65
N SER A 27 16.79 -6.61 -4.13
CA SER A 27 16.98 -6.24 -2.73
C SER A 27 15.70 -5.63 -2.17
N ARG A 28 15.57 -5.61 -0.84
CA ARG A 28 14.46 -4.90 -0.18
C ARG A 28 14.44 -3.42 -0.54
N THR A 29 15.61 -2.78 -0.62
CA THR A 29 15.76 -1.37 -0.98
C THR A 29 15.27 -1.10 -2.40
N THR A 30 15.62 -1.96 -3.36
CA THR A 30 15.14 -1.85 -4.75
C THR A 30 13.61 -1.95 -4.81
N LEU A 31 13.04 -2.93 -4.11
CA LEU A 31 11.58 -3.12 -4.08
C LEU A 31 10.87 -1.94 -3.43
N LEU A 32 11.45 -1.34 -2.38
CA LEU A 32 10.88 -0.15 -1.74
C LEU A 32 10.91 1.07 -2.68
N ALA A 33 11.99 1.26 -3.43
CA ALA A 33 12.05 2.33 -4.43
C ALA A 33 11.04 2.14 -5.57
N GLN A 34 10.81 0.89 -6.00
CA GLN A 34 9.77 0.55 -6.98
C GLN A 34 8.37 0.73 -6.41
N ALA A 35 8.18 0.43 -5.13
CA ALA A 35 6.94 0.71 -4.43
C ALA A 35 6.66 2.21 -4.43
N GLU A 36 7.59 3.04 -3.98
CA GLU A 36 7.45 4.51 -3.97
C GLU A 36 7.04 5.06 -5.34
N ALA A 37 7.78 4.68 -6.39
CA ALA A 37 7.56 5.15 -7.75
C ALA A 37 6.18 4.76 -8.32
N SER A 38 5.52 3.75 -7.76
CA SER A 38 4.18 3.35 -8.18
C SER A 38 3.08 3.76 -7.20
N CYS A 39 3.34 3.73 -5.89
CA CYS A 39 2.33 3.97 -4.86
C CYS A 39 1.99 5.46 -4.76
N GLU A 40 2.97 6.36 -4.82
CA GLU A 40 2.72 7.81 -4.68
C GLU A 40 1.79 8.37 -5.77
N PRO A 41 2.02 8.14 -7.08
CA PRO A 41 1.10 8.64 -8.10
C PRO A 41 -0.29 7.98 -8.02
N GLU A 42 -0.35 6.68 -7.68
CA GLU A 42 -1.62 5.97 -7.52
C GLU A 42 -2.39 6.44 -6.29
N PHE A 43 -1.70 6.83 -5.21
CA PHE A 43 -2.34 7.48 -4.07
C PHE A 43 -3.09 8.73 -4.53
N GLY A 44 -2.44 9.59 -5.31
CA GLY A 44 -3.06 10.79 -5.86
C GLY A 44 -4.29 10.49 -6.73
N ALA A 45 -4.19 9.48 -7.59
CA ALA A 45 -5.28 9.06 -8.46
C ALA A 45 -6.48 8.49 -7.69
N VAL A 46 -6.22 7.73 -6.62
CA VAL A 46 -7.26 7.05 -5.83
C VAL A 46 -7.90 7.97 -4.79
N MET A 47 -7.11 8.82 -4.14
CA MET A 47 -7.60 9.75 -3.10
C MET A 47 -8.18 11.04 -3.68
N GLY A 48 -7.78 11.42 -4.90
CA GLY A 48 -8.17 12.69 -5.50
C GLY A 48 -7.41 13.91 -4.94
N ILE A 49 -6.38 13.67 -4.13
CA ILE A 49 -5.47 14.67 -3.55
C ILE A 49 -4.05 14.11 -3.57
N ALA A 50 -3.05 14.94 -3.86
CA ALA A 50 -1.65 14.51 -3.87
C ALA A 50 -1.21 14.06 -2.47
N TYR A 51 -0.32 13.07 -2.40
CA TYR A 51 0.17 12.54 -1.13
C TYR A 51 0.73 13.62 -0.19
N GLY A 52 1.54 14.55 -0.74
CA GLY A 52 2.12 15.64 0.05
C GLY A 52 1.12 16.68 0.59
N ASP A 53 -0.12 16.68 0.08
CA ASP A 53 -1.20 17.59 0.50
C ASP A 53 -2.25 16.89 1.38
N SER A 54 -2.12 15.58 1.58
CA SER A 54 -3.07 14.73 2.32
C SER A 54 -2.71 14.65 3.81
N ALA A 55 -3.72 14.58 4.69
CA ALA A 55 -3.53 14.21 6.09
C ALA A 55 -3.36 12.70 6.28
N LEU A 56 -3.83 11.90 5.32
CA LEU A 56 -3.61 10.45 5.29
C LEU A 56 -2.19 10.11 4.86
N GLU A 57 -1.64 9.07 5.48
CA GLU A 57 -0.35 8.50 5.14
C GLU A 57 -0.50 7.15 4.43
N TYR A 58 0.53 6.75 3.69
CA TYR A 58 0.58 5.40 3.14
C TYR A 58 1.86 4.67 3.49
N ARG A 59 1.78 3.34 3.46
CA ARG A 59 2.94 2.46 3.59
C ARG A 59 2.96 1.39 2.52
N SER A 60 4.18 1.07 2.11
CA SER A 60 4.48 0.04 1.12
C SER A 60 4.92 -1.24 1.79
N MET A 61 4.26 -2.34 1.46
CA MET A 61 4.65 -3.70 1.82
C MET A 61 5.25 -4.37 0.60
N VAL A 62 6.52 -4.77 0.71
CA VAL A 62 7.27 -5.43 -0.35
C VAL A 62 7.50 -6.89 0.00
N PRO A 63 7.59 -7.79 -1.00
CA PRO A 63 7.82 -9.20 -0.73
C PRO A 63 9.17 -9.38 -0.03
N SER A 64 9.23 -10.33 0.90
CA SER A 64 10.50 -10.78 1.47
C SER A 64 11.21 -11.74 0.52
N GLU A 65 12.51 -11.97 0.71
CA GLU A 65 13.23 -12.98 -0.07
C GLU A 65 12.63 -14.38 0.11
N VAL A 66 12.16 -14.71 1.33
CA VAL A 66 11.45 -15.97 1.61
C VAL A 66 10.16 -16.05 0.79
N GLY A 67 9.33 -15.01 0.83
CA GLY A 67 8.11 -14.91 0.04
C GLY A 67 8.41 -15.08 -1.45
N TRP A 68 9.48 -14.46 -1.92
CA TRP A 68 9.91 -14.56 -3.31
C TRP A 68 10.23 -16.00 -3.72
N ARG A 69 10.91 -16.77 -2.87
CA ARG A 69 11.14 -18.21 -3.14
C ARG A 69 9.85 -19.03 -3.18
N HIS A 70 8.79 -18.55 -2.55
CA HIS A 70 7.46 -19.17 -2.57
C HIS A 70 6.49 -18.54 -3.60
N GLY A 71 7.01 -17.71 -4.51
CA GLY A 71 6.22 -17.13 -5.59
C GLY A 71 5.54 -15.80 -5.26
N ASP A 72 5.69 -15.26 -4.04
CA ASP A 72 5.21 -13.92 -3.73
C ASP A 72 6.04 -12.87 -4.48
N ARG A 73 5.37 -12.09 -5.29
CA ARG A 73 5.94 -11.00 -6.11
C ARG A 73 5.19 -9.70 -5.87
N THR A 74 4.24 -9.67 -4.93
CA THR A 74 3.27 -8.59 -4.85
C THR A 74 3.78 -7.49 -3.95
N ILE A 75 3.86 -6.28 -4.48
CA ILE A 75 3.96 -5.05 -3.70
C ILE A 75 2.54 -4.58 -3.41
N VAL A 76 2.29 -4.17 -2.18
CA VAL A 76 1.00 -3.66 -1.71
C VAL A 76 1.19 -2.28 -1.10
N CYS A 77 0.40 -1.31 -1.55
CA CYS A 77 0.33 0.04 -1.00
C CYS A 77 -0.96 0.16 -0.17
N ALA A 78 -0.83 0.59 1.08
CA ALA A 78 -1.98 0.75 1.96
C ALA A 78 -1.98 2.12 2.65
N VAL A 79 -3.16 2.74 2.68
CA VAL A 79 -3.43 4.02 3.33
C VAL A 79 -3.88 3.81 4.77
N PHE A 80 -3.56 4.78 5.63
CA PHE A 80 -4.04 4.87 7.01
C PHE A 80 -4.16 6.34 7.43
N ASP A 81 -4.95 6.59 8.45
CA ASP A 81 -5.01 7.89 9.11
C ASP A 81 -3.99 7.91 10.27
N PRO A 82 -2.97 8.78 10.26
CA PRO A 82 -2.01 8.84 11.36
C PRO A 82 -2.62 9.41 12.65
N ALA A 83 -3.78 10.08 12.59
CA ALA A 83 -4.49 10.60 13.76
C ALA A 83 -5.33 9.52 14.47
N ASP A 84 -5.72 8.45 13.76
CA ASP A 84 -6.59 7.39 14.28
C ASP A 84 -5.95 6.00 14.13
N ALA A 85 -5.91 5.22 15.21
CA ALA A 85 -5.33 3.88 15.19
C ALA A 85 -6.13 2.86 14.33
N SER A 86 -7.42 3.15 14.09
CA SER A 86 -8.31 2.34 13.27
C SER A 86 -9.37 3.20 12.59
N THR A 87 -9.93 2.69 11.50
CA THR A 87 -11.06 3.29 10.79
C THR A 87 -12.14 2.23 10.54
N THR A 88 -13.36 2.70 10.35
CA THR A 88 -14.49 1.90 9.84
C THR A 88 -15.12 2.68 8.69
N GLY A 89 -15.34 2.00 7.57
CA GLY A 89 -15.60 2.62 6.28
C GLY A 89 -14.33 2.79 5.45
N SER A 90 -14.49 3.18 4.19
CA SER A 90 -13.36 3.34 3.27
C SER A 90 -12.72 4.73 3.42
N LEU A 91 -11.39 4.77 3.50
CA LEU A 91 -10.55 5.95 3.35
C LEU A 91 -10.35 6.34 1.89
N VAL A 92 -10.52 5.41 0.94
CA VAL A 92 -10.40 5.70 -0.49
C VAL A 92 -11.39 6.79 -0.90
N GLY A 93 -10.88 7.83 -1.58
CA GLY A 93 -11.67 8.99 -1.99
C GLY A 93 -12.07 9.92 -0.84
N SER A 94 -11.62 9.68 0.39
CA SER A 94 -11.76 10.63 1.49
C SER A 94 -10.78 11.77 1.28
N VAL A 95 -11.29 13.00 1.12
CA VAL A 95 -10.47 14.21 1.13
C VAL A 95 -10.21 14.56 2.59
N ARG A 96 -9.10 14.07 3.15
CA ARG A 96 -8.67 14.33 4.53
C ARG A 96 -7.31 14.98 4.54
#